data_AF-A0A6J7NXB8-F1
#
_entry.id   AF-A0A6J7NXB8-F1
#
_cell.length_a   1.000
_cell.length_b   1.000
_cell.length_c   1.000
_cell.angle_alpha   90.00
_cell.angle_beta   90.00
_cell.angle_gamma   90.00
#
_symmetry.space_group_name_H-M   'P 1'
#
loop_
_entity.id
_entity.type
_entity.pdbx_description
1 polymer ?
#
loop_
_entity_poly.entity_id
_entity_poly.type
_entity_poly.pdbx_seq_one_letter_code
_entity_poly.pdbx_strand_id
1 'polypeptide(L)' 'MDLDETFSPLMMRRALRVPREQHLKELLLDMRTSRVHFALVANDDESTAGIVTLDDILEELVGDVADELEPRNSPTAE' A
#
# COMPACT_ATOMS: atom_id res chain seq x y z
N MET A 1 13.75 -14.05 -19.15
CA MET A 1 12.31 -14.10 -18.84
C MET A 1 11.62 -13.76 -20.14
N ASP A 2 11.18 -14.79 -20.86
CA ASP A 2 10.46 -14.64 -22.12
C ASP A 2 9.14 -13.91 -21.84
N LEU A 3 8.97 -12.73 -22.40
CA LEU A 3 7.75 -11.92 -22.28
C LEU A 3 6.57 -12.48 -23.10
N ASP A 4 6.73 -13.67 -23.67
CA ASP A 4 5.76 -14.36 -24.55
C ASP A 4 4.83 -15.34 -23.80
N GLU A 5 5.06 -15.55 -22.49
CA GLU A 5 4.04 -16.17 -21.63
C GLU A 5 2.93 -15.16 -21.37
N THR A 6 1.95 -15.12 -22.27
CA THR A 6 0.75 -14.30 -22.11
C THR A 6 0.01 -14.76 -20.84
N PHE A 7 0.07 -13.93 -19.78
CA PHE A 7 -0.68 -14.18 -18.55
C PHE A 7 -2.16 -14.38 -18.86
N SER A 8 -2.74 -15.47 -18.36
CA SER A 8 -4.18 -15.72 -18.54
C SER A 8 -4.98 -14.57 -17.93
N PRO A 9 -6.04 -14.06 -18.60
CA PRO A 9 -6.92 -13.04 -18.02
C PRO A 9 -7.51 -13.43 -16.66
N LEU A 10 -7.59 -14.73 -16.37
CA LEU A 10 -8.03 -15.26 -15.08
C LEU A 10 -7.05 -14.98 -13.92
N MET A 11 -5.80 -14.64 -14.22
CA MET A 11 -4.79 -14.27 -13.22
C MET A 11 -4.85 -12.77 -12.87
N MET A 12 -5.54 -11.95 -13.65
CA MET A 12 -5.71 -10.53 -13.37
C MET A 12 -6.82 -10.31 -12.33
N ARG A 13 -6.49 -9.54 -11.29
CA ARG A 13 -7.46 -9.09 -10.28
C ARG A 13 -7.72 -7.60 -10.43
N ARG A 14 -8.98 -7.18 -10.24
CA ARG A 14 -9.29 -5.75 -10.19
C ARG A 14 -8.62 -5.14 -8.96
N ALA A 15 -7.79 -4.13 -9.18
CA ALA A 15 -7.18 -3.37 -8.10
C ALA A 15 -8.21 -2.41 -7.47
N LEU A 16 -8.13 -2.25 -6.14
CA LEU A 16 -8.82 -1.18 -5.43
C LEU A 16 -8.23 0.16 -5.89
N ARG A 17 -9.08 1.13 -6.24
CA ARG A 17 -8.69 2.49 -6.60
C ARG A 17 -9.15 3.44 -5.50
N VAL A 18 -8.26 4.32 -5.07
CA VAL A 18 -8.49 5.25 -3.96
C VAL A 18 -8.06 6.66 -4.37
N PRO A 19 -8.79 7.73 -3.97
CA PRO A 19 -8.38 9.10 -4.27
C PRO A 19 -7.12 9.49 -3.49
N ARG A 20 -6.29 10.37 -4.07
CA ARG A 20 -5.03 10.84 -3.48
C ARG A 20 -5.25 11.57 -2.14
N GLU A 21 -6.41 12.19 -1.97
CA GLU A 21 -6.78 13.00 -0.82
C GLU A 21 -7.41 12.17 0.32
N GLN A 22 -7.57 10.85 0.13
CA GLN A 22 -8.21 9.99 1.12
C GLN A 22 -7.40 9.95 2.43
N HIS A 23 -8.10 10.03 3.57
CA HIS A 23 -7.46 9.92 4.87
C HIS A 23 -6.98 8.49 5.16
N LEU A 24 -5.82 8.41 5.81
CA LEU A 24 -5.11 7.16 6.09
C LEU A 24 -5.96 6.10 6.83
N LYS A 25 -6.77 6.53 7.81
CA LYS A 25 -7.66 5.63 8.57
C LYS A 25 -8.78 5.05 7.71
N GLU A 26 -9.30 5.83 6.76
CA GLU A 26 -10.32 5.39 5.83
C GLU A 26 -9.71 4.43 4.81
N LEU A 27 -8.53 4.74 4.29
CA LEU A 27 -7.78 3.88 3.39
C LEU A 27 -7.47 2.51 4.03
N LEU A 28 -7.03 2.51 5.30
CA LEU A 28 -6.83 1.27 6.07
C LEU A 28 -8.12 0.46 6.17
N LEU A 29 -9.25 1.10 6.46
CA LEU A 29 -10.54 0.44 6.58
C LEU A 29 -10.99 -0.17 5.23
N ASP A 30 -10.80 0.56 4.12
CA ASP A 30 -11.15 0.11 2.78
C ASP A 30 -10.32 -1.09 2.33
N MET A 31 -9.00 -1.06 2.60
CA MET A 31 -8.10 -2.16 2.28
C MET A 31 -8.42 -3.41 3.10
N ARG A 32 -8.73 -3.26 4.41
CA ARG A 32 -9.16 -4.37 5.28
C ARG A 32 -10.50 -4.96 4.85
N THR A 33 -11.46 -4.11 4.48
CA THR A 33 -12.80 -4.53 4.03
C THR A 33 -12.72 -5.25 2.68
N SER A 34 -11.89 -4.74 1.78
CA SER A 34 -11.68 -5.30 0.44
C SER A 34 -10.75 -6.52 0.43
N ARG A 35 -10.09 -6.82 1.57
CA ARG A 35 -9.07 -7.87 1.71
C ARG A 35 -7.96 -7.77 0.67
N VAL A 36 -7.47 -6.56 0.44
CA VAL A 36 -6.35 -6.26 -0.45
C VAL A 36 -5.22 -5.61 0.32
N HIS A 37 -3.99 -5.89 -0.10
CA HIS A 37 -2.77 -5.36 0.53
C HIS A 37 -2.18 -4.21 -0.30
N PHE A 38 -2.85 -3.85 -1.40
CA PHE A 38 -2.38 -2.89 -2.37
C PHE A 38 -3.55 -2.12 -2.98
N ALA A 39 -3.36 -0.83 -3.22
CA ALA A 39 -4.31 0.03 -3.92
C ALA A 39 -3.61 0.94 -4.94
N LEU A 40 -4.34 1.24 -6.02
CA LEU A 40 -3.95 2.27 -7.00
C LEU A 40 -4.44 3.62 -6.50
N VAL A 41 -3.52 4.57 -6.36
CA VAL A 41 -3.84 5.95 -6.00
C VAL A 41 -4.20 6.71 -7.28
N ALA A 42 -5.41 7.25 -7.34
CA ALA A 42 -5.93 7.98 -8.49
C ALA A 42 -5.76 9.49 -8.31
N ASN A 43 -5.45 10.17 -9.42
CA ASN A 43 -5.58 11.63 -9.54
C ASN A 43 -7.01 12.01 -9.98
N ASP A 44 -7.32 13.30 -9.93
CA ASP A 44 -8.59 13.87 -10.38
C ASP A 44 -8.87 13.67 -11.88
N ASP A 45 -7.82 13.51 -12.69
CA ASP A 45 -7.88 13.37 -14.15
C ASP A 45 -7.90 11.90 -14.63
N GLU A 46 -8.40 10.98 -13.78
CA GLU A 46 -8.43 9.52 -13.96
C GLU A 46 -7.07 8.83 -14.09
N SER A 47 -5.98 9.60 -14.16
CA SER A 47 -4.61 9.08 -14.19
C SER A 47 -4.23 8.44 -12.86
N THR A 48 -3.20 7.59 -12.89
CA THR A 48 -2.67 6.94 -11.69
C THR A 48 -1.58 7.85 -11.10
N ALA A 49 -1.78 8.32 -9.88
CA ALA A 49 -0.78 9.05 -9.11
C ALA A 49 0.36 8.13 -8.68
N GLY A 50 0.01 6.89 -8.32
CA GLY A 50 0.94 5.90 -7.84
C GLY A 50 0.23 4.72 -7.19
N ILE A 51 0.93 4.10 -6.25
CA ILE A 51 0.51 2.89 -5.58
C ILE A 51 0.77 3.04 -4.08
N VAL A 52 -0.02 2.35 -3.27
CA VAL A 52 0.16 2.34 -1.81
C VAL A 52 -0.08 0.93 -1.30
N THR A 53 0.72 0.51 -0.33
CA THR A 53 0.63 -0.80 0.31
C THR A 53 0.02 -0.68 1.71
N LEU A 54 -0.45 -1.82 2.23
CA LEU A 54 -0.92 -1.89 3.61
C LEU A 54 0.22 -1.60 4.60
N ASP A 55 1.45 -2.01 4.29
CA ASP A 55 2.63 -1.79 5.13
C ASP A 55 2.94 -0.29 5.27
N ASP A 56 2.95 0.47 4.15
CA ASP A 56 3.14 1.93 4.17
C ASP A 56 2.12 2.62 5.12
N ILE A 57 0.88 2.14 5.09
CA ILE A 57 -0.20 2.71 5.92
C ILE A 57 0.00 2.39 7.40
N LEU A 58 0.46 1.17 7.70
CA LEU A 58 0.72 0.75 9.07
C LEU A 58 1.92 1.50 9.64
N GLU A 59 2.98 1.66 8.86
CA GLU A 59 4.17 2.44 9.23
C GLU A 59 3.80 3.89 9.55
N GLU A 60 3.00 4.56 8.72
CA GLU A 60 2.57 5.94 8.99
C GLU A 60 1.66 6.09 10.23
N LEU A 61 0.86 5.06 10.57
CA LEU A 61 -0.03 5.09 11.73
C LEU A 61 0.65 4.68 13.04
N VAL A 62 1.62 3.76 12.98
CA VAL A 62 2.23 3.12 14.14
C VAL A 62 3.66 3.64 14.37
N GLY A 63 4.32 4.14 13.32
CA GLY A 63 5.76 4.40 13.27
C GLY A 63 6.57 3.12 13.10
N ASP A 64 7.90 3.26 13.09
CA ASP A 64 8.81 2.13 13.24
C ASP A 64 8.49 1.40 14.54
N VAL A 65 7.99 0.17 14.42
CA VAL A 65 7.88 -0.71 15.58
C VAL A 65 9.30 -1.10 15.95
N ALA A 66 9.87 -0.42 16.94
CA ALA A 66 11.15 -0.77 17.52
C ALA A 66 11.11 -2.26 17.91
N ASP A 67 11.98 -3.06 17.30
CA ASP A 67 12.12 -4.46 17.66
C ASP A 67 12.49 -4.51 19.15
N GLU A 68 11.83 -5.37 19.94
CA GLU A 68 12.10 -5.52 21.37
C GLU A 68 13.56 -5.92 21.64
N LEU A 69 14.27 -6.41 20.62
CA LEU A 69 15.68 -6.77 20.63
C LEU A 69 16.63 -5.59 20.31
N GLU A 70 16.11 -4.44 19.89
CA GLU A 70 16.93 -3.27 19.60
C GLU A 70 17.38 -2.54 20.88
N PRO A 71 18.66 -2.18 21.00
CA PRO A 71 19.12 -1.36 22.11
C PRO A 71 18.46 0.02 22.03
N ARG A 72 17.87 0.47 23.15
CA ARG A 72 17.13 1.75 23.31
C ARG A 72 17.85 3.04 22.88
N ASN A 73 19.08 2.95 22.38
CA ASN A 73 19.95 4.08 22.05
C ASN A 73 20.46 4.05 20.61
N SER A 74 19.83 3.30 19.70
CA SER A 74 20.09 3.43 18.27
C SER A 74 19.53 4.79 17.81
N PRO A 75 20.33 5.70 17.22
CA PRO A 75 19.76 6.88 16.60
C PRO A 75 18.98 6.41 15.38
N THR A 76 17.65 6.42 15.46
CA THR A 76 16.79 6.28 14.30
C THR A 76 17.08 7.46 13.38
N ALA A 77 17.85 7.20 12.34
CA ALA A 77 18.07 8.12 11.25
C ALA A 77 16.93 7.89 10.27
N GLU A 78 15.91 8.74 10.34
CA GLU A 78 15.45 9.64 9.26
C GLU A 78 14.46 10.67 9.80
#